data_AF-A0A7J6PBS0-F1
#
_entry.id   AF-A0A7J6PBS0-F1
#
_cell.length_a   1.000
_cell.length_b   1.000
_cell.length_c   1.000
_cell.angle_alpha   90.00
_cell.angle_beta   90.00
_cell.angle_gamma   90.00
#
_symmetry.space_group_name_H-M   'P 1'
#
loop_
_entity.id
_entity.type
_entity.pdbx_description
1 polymer ?
#
loop_
_entity_poly.entity_id
_entity_poly.type
_entity_poly.pdbx_seq_one_letter_code
_entity_poly.pdbx_strand_id
1 'polypeptide(L)'
;MAISSIAHPAVTESSSLTEYSIVVMEGCFIFPEFAADKLDRASARMLGAVSDKLVSTLDSFYHQAKALVGSDGCSDDDEAPPPPMSDDREEFGVEGFQSMAERASLLDDAKMETIVFGKILLVHDVTRRVLENQKLFNQVLRDGLVLYSSLVMSAKHLHDPLASQTLSPLLGSIRELSKAIKTSADRIVSCLYDSGSTPGMLEHLPDDVHVKLQECAYNFGAFREEWIEDVMTGGNRLQGMRGTNAVRLYHTVYALAMFAERWNTLESRLHNRNAPVELVEAQLQQQQQQQLEPAQRALMVLRSRSNIVQQ
;
A
#
# COMPACT_ATOMS: atom_id res chain seq x y z
N MET A 1 -52.58 -58.11 -58.92
CA MET A 1 -51.66 -59.27 -58.97
C MET A 1 -50.48 -58.91 -58.06
N ALA A 2 -50.15 -59.57 -56.96
CA ALA A 2 -50.76 -60.65 -56.16
C ALA A 2 -50.50 -60.29 -54.65
N ILE A 3 -51.32 -60.57 -53.63
CA ILE A 3 -51.59 -61.87 -52.95
C ILE A 3 -50.27 -62.64 -52.70
N SER A 4 -49.77 -62.99 -51.50
CA SER A 4 -50.20 -62.91 -50.07
C SER A 4 -48.92 -62.94 -49.17
N SER A 5 -48.88 -63.05 -47.82
CA SER A 5 -49.86 -63.47 -46.81
C SER A 5 -49.59 -62.91 -45.38
N ILE A 6 -50.54 -63.22 -44.50
CA ILE A 6 -50.72 -63.01 -43.05
C ILE A 6 -49.73 -63.78 -42.14
N ALA A 7 -49.32 -63.18 -41.02
CA ALA A 7 -49.13 -63.86 -39.72
C ALA A 7 -49.23 -62.90 -38.51
N HIS A 8 -50.03 -63.29 -37.51
CA HIS A 8 -50.26 -62.70 -36.17
C HIS A 8 -50.67 -63.89 -35.25
N PRO A 9 -50.75 -63.80 -33.89
CA PRO A 9 -50.21 -62.83 -32.92
C PRO A 9 -49.55 -63.51 -31.68
N ALA A 10 -49.12 -62.73 -30.67
CA ALA A 10 -49.01 -63.00 -29.21
C ALA A 10 -47.85 -62.16 -28.62
N VAL A 11 -48.07 -61.07 -27.87
CA VAL A 11 -48.44 -61.01 -26.43
C VAL A 11 -47.40 -61.64 -25.49
N THR A 12 -46.56 -60.79 -24.91
CA THR A 12 -46.16 -60.89 -23.50
C THR A 12 -45.92 -59.50 -22.93
N GLU A 13 -46.50 -59.23 -21.76
CA GLU A 13 -46.23 -58.05 -20.96
C GLU A 13 -44.84 -58.15 -20.31
N SER A 14 -44.13 -57.04 -20.13
CA SER A 14 -43.73 -56.53 -18.80
C SER A 14 -42.66 -55.44 -18.88
N SER A 15 -43.03 -54.27 -18.34
CA SER A 15 -42.22 -53.45 -17.43
C SER A 15 -40.69 -53.54 -17.47
N SER A 16 -40.02 -52.50 -17.98
CA SER A 16 -38.89 -51.89 -17.25
C SER A 16 -38.49 -50.51 -17.78
N LEU A 17 -38.36 -49.58 -16.83
CA LEU A 17 -37.42 -48.44 -16.81
C LEU A 17 -37.54 -47.41 -17.94
N THR A 18 -38.22 -46.32 -17.57
CA THR A 18 -38.04 -44.96 -18.08
C THR A 18 -36.60 -44.64 -18.49
N GLU A 19 -36.42 -44.16 -19.71
CA GLU A 19 -35.20 -43.51 -20.18
C GLU A 19 -34.86 -42.29 -19.32
N TYR A 20 -33.93 -42.46 -18.38
CA TYR A 20 -33.15 -41.33 -17.90
C TYR A 20 -32.02 -41.08 -18.90
N SER A 21 -32.33 -40.32 -19.95
CA SER A 21 -31.30 -39.65 -20.76
C SER A 21 -30.57 -38.66 -19.86
N ILE A 22 -29.52 -39.14 -19.19
CA ILE A 22 -28.50 -38.26 -18.61
C ILE A 22 -27.84 -37.57 -19.79
N VAL A 23 -28.30 -36.35 -20.07
CA VAL A 23 -27.56 -35.41 -20.93
C VAL A 23 -26.29 -35.07 -20.17
N VAL A 24 -25.25 -35.87 -20.38
CA VAL A 24 -23.89 -35.51 -19.98
C VAL A 24 -23.52 -34.31 -20.84
N MET A 25 -23.77 -33.12 -20.31
CA MET A 25 -23.06 -31.94 -20.77
C MET A 25 -21.59 -32.19 -20.41
N GLU A 26 -20.82 -32.70 -21.39
CA GLU A 26 -19.39 -32.47 -21.47
C GLU A 26 -19.17 -30.97 -21.73
N GLY A 27 -19.53 -30.16 -20.74
CA GLY A 27 -19.10 -28.79 -20.68
C GLY A 27 -17.59 -28.82 -20.57
N CYS A 28 -16.90 -28.40 -21.63
CA CYS A 28 -15.52 -27.99 -21.49
C CYS A 28 -15.48 -26.91 -20.40
N PHE A 29 -15.04 -27.27 -19.20
CA PHE A 29 -14.59 -26.32 -18.19
C PHE A 29 -13.29 -25.70 -18.69
N ILE A 30 -13.43 -24.84 -19.71
CA ILE A 30 -12.49 -23.77 -19.97
C ILE A 30 -12.56 -22.93 -18.71
N PHE A 31 -11.59 -23.13 -17.82
CA PHE A 31 -11.47 -22.32 -16.61
C PHE A 31 -11.42 -20.85 -17.06
N PRO A 32 -12.42 -20.02 -16.70
CA PRO A 32 -12.37 -18.63 -17.09
C PRO A 32 -11.14 -18.01 -16.45
N GLU A 33 -10.44 -17.14 -17.19
CA GLU A 33 -9.42 -16.28 -16.62
C GLU A 33 -10.08 -15.37 -15.58
N PHE A 34 -10.00 -15.77 -14.31
CA PHE A 34 -10.71 -15.14 -13.20
C PHE A 34 -10.48 -13.61 -13.18
N ALA A 35 -11.58 -12.85 -13.22
CA ALA A 35 -11.57 -11.40 -13.02
C ALA A 35 -10.90 -11.02 -11.70
N ALA A 36 -10.98 -11.88 -10.68
CA ALA A 36 -10.32 -11.71 -9.40
C ALA A 36 -8.76 -11.77 -9.50
N ASP A 37 -8.20 -12.75 -10.21
CA ASP A 37 -6.74 -12.82 -10.51
C ASP A 37 -6.30 -11.64 -11.40
N LYS A 38 -7.11 -11.28 -12.40
CA LYS A 38 -6.88 -10.06 -13.21
C LYS A 38 -6.85 -8.80 -12.36
N LEU A 39 -7.74 -8.66 -11.38
CA LEU A 39 -7.79 -7.52 -10.47
C LEU A 39 -6.56 -7.45 -9.56
N ASP A 40 -6.08 -8.61 -9.06
CA ASP A 40 -4.86 -8.70 -8.25
C ASP A 40 -3.65 -8.27 -9.09
N ARG A 41 -3.48 -8.81 -10.31
CA ARG A 41 -2.39 -8.43 -11.24
C ARG A 41 -2.46 -6.98 -11.71
N ALA A 42 -3.64 -6.44 -11.97
CA ALA A 42 -3.83 -5.03 -12.31
C ALA A 42 -3.48 -4.12 -11.12
N SER A 43 -3.84 -4.54 -9.89
CA SER A 43 -3.47 -3.85 -8.65
C SER A 43 -1.96 -3.90 -8.40
N ALA A 44 -1.30 -5.02 -8.71
CA ALA A 44 0.15 -5.19 -8.63
C ALA A 44 0.88 -4.28 -9.63
N ARG A 45 0.47 -4.29 -10.91
CA ARG A 45 1.04 -3.40 -11.96
C ARG A 45 0.91 -1.91 -11.58
N MET A 46 -0.25 -1.50 -11.08
CA MET A 46 -0.45 -0.11 -10.64
C MET A 46 0.49 0.27 -9.48
N LEU A 47 0.67 -0.60 -8.48
CA LEU A 47 1.59 -0.31 -7.37
C LEU A 47 3.05 -0.28 -7.84
N GLY A 48 3.47 -1.22 -8.68
CA GLY A 48 4.82 -1.25 -9.26
C GLY A 48 5.13 0.01 -10.07
N ALA A 49 4.23 0.42 -10.97
CA ALA A 49 4.41 1.65 -11.74
C ALA A 49 4.51 2.91 -10.85
N VAL A 50 3.70 3.00 -9.79
CA VAL A 50 3.75 4.10 -8.81
C VAL A 50 5.06 4.07 -8.03
N SER A 51 5.51 2.91 -7.52
CA SER A 51 6.77 2.82 -6.80
C SER A 51 7.97 3.11 -7.68
N ASP A 52 8.02 2.58 -8.90
CA ASP A 52 9.15 2.74 -9.81
C ASP A 52 9.32 4.21 -10.23
N LYS A 53 8.21 4.89 -10.60
CA LYS A 53 8.25 6.32 -10.92
C LYS A 53 8.67 7.14 -9.69
N LEU A 54 8.16 6.83 -8.50
CA LEU A 54 8.52 7.56 -7.27
C LEU A 54 9.95 7.33 -6.82
N VAL A 55 10.44 6.10 -6.80
CA VAL A 55 11.82 5.73 -6.43
C VAL A 55 12.81 6.41 -7.38
N SER A 56 12.59 6.29 -8.69
CA SER A 56 13.40 6.99 -9.71
C SER A 56 13.40 8.51 -9.50
N THR A 57 12.26 9.09 -9.11
CA THR A 57 12.13 10.53 -8.87
C THR A 57 12.79 10.99 -7.57
N LEU A 58 12.64 10.24 -6.48
CA LEU A 58 13.26 10.54 -5.18
C LEU A 58 14.78 10.43 -5.29
N ASP A 59 15.28 9.42 -5.99
CA ASP A 59 16.71 9.26 -6.27
C ASP A 59 17.21 10.41 -7.15
N SER A 60 16.52 10.74 -8.24
CA SER A 60 16.90 11.87 -9.12
C SER A 60 16.91 13.22 -8.37
N PHE A 61 15.93 13.44 -7.49
CA PHE A 61 15.85 14.61 -6.62
C PHE A 61 17.03 14.67 -5.63
N TYR A 62 17.39 13.54 -5.02
CA TYR A 62 18.57 13.40 -4.16
C TYR A 62 19.87 13.73 -4.92
N HIS A 63 20.10 13.13 -6.08
CA HIS A 63 21.35 13.32 -6.84
C HIS A 63 21.48 14.76 -7.38
N GLN A 64 20.39 15.38 -7.86
CA GLN A 64 20.40 16.80 -8.25
C GLN A 64 20.73 17.72 -7.07
N ALA A 65 20.15 17.47 -5.89
CA ALA A 65 20.45 18.26 -4.71
C ALA A 65 21.89 18.02 -4.18
N LYS A 66 22.40 16.78 -4.23
CA LYS A 66 23.80 16.45 -3.87
C LYS A 66 24.81 17.17 -4.79
N ALA A 67 24.53 17.22 -6.09
CA ALA A 67 25.41 17.86 -7.08
C ALA A 67 25.66 19.35 -6.79
N LEU A 68 24.68 20.06 -6.22
CA LEU A 68 24.82 21.47 -5.81
C LEU A 68 25.75 21.67 -4.61
N VAL A 69 25.90 20.65 -3.75
CA VAL A 69 26.78 20.69 -2.57
C VAL A 69 28.23 20.31 -2.94
N GLY A 70 28.41 19.43 -3.92
CA GLY A 70 29.73 18.91 -4.32
C GLY A 70 30.59 19.85 -5.19
N SER A 71 30.07 20.99 -5.64
CA SER A 71 30.74 21.86 -6.62
C SER A 71 31.98 22.61 -6.09
N ASP A 72 32.30 22.54 -4.80
CA ASP A 72 33.34 23.37 -4.17
C ASP A 72 34.35 22.58 -3.29
N GLY A 73 34.41 21.25 -3.42
CA GLY A 73 35.39 20.45 -2.66
C GLY A 73 35.39 18.93 -2.92
N CYS A 74 36.53 18.45 -3.46
CA CYS A 74 37.03 17.08 -3.57
C CYS A 74 36.14 15.92 -3.04
N SER A 75 35.60 15.10 -3.97
CA SER A 75 35.11 13.74 -3.70
C SER A 75 35.15 12.90 -4.99
N ASP A 76 35.77 11.72 -4.93
CA ASP A 76 36.15 10.86 -6.10
C ASP A 76 35.00 10.10 -6.81
N ASP A 77 33.74 10.51 -6.65
CA ASP A 77 32.62 9.89 -7.37
C ASP A 77 32.51 10.46 -8.79
N ASP A 78 33.24 9.88 -9.74
CA ASP A 78 33.28 10.22 -11.19
C ASP A 78 31.99 9.81 -11.93
N GLU A 79 30.84 10.01 -11.28
CA GLU A 79 29.50 9.71 -11.79
C GLU A 79 28.99 10.93 -12.57
N ALA A 80 28.70 10.76 -13.87
CA ALA A 80 28.17 11.83 -14.71
C ALA A 80 26.93 12.47 -14.07
N PRO A 81 26.74 13.80 -14.15
CA PRO A 81 25.61 14.47 -13.53
C PRO A 81 24.30 13.81 -14.01
N PRO A 82 23.38 13.47 -13.09
CA PRO A 82 22.17 12.74 -13.44
C PRO A 82 21.39 13.53 -14.50
N PRO A 83 20.70 12.86 -15.43
CA PRO A 83 19.85 13.55 -16.39
C PRO A 83 18.84 14.45 -15.65
N PRO A 84 18.52 15.63 -16.21
CA PRO A 84 17.50 16.50 -15.63
C PRO A 84 16.18 15.73 -15.53
N MET A 85 15.48 15.89 -14.41
CA MET A 85 14.22 15.19 -14.17
C MET A 85 13.23 15.51 -15.28
N SER A 86 12.75 14.47 -15.95
CA SER A 86 11.72 14.55 -16.97
C SER A 86 10.38 14.93 -16.34
N ASP A 87 9.64 15.81 -17.03
CA ASP A 87 8.36 16.37 -16.57
C ASP A 87 7.18 15.59 -17.18
N ASP A 88 7.14 14.29 -16.91
CA ASP A 88 6.20 13.35 -17.54
C ASP A 88 4.88 13.25 -16.74
N ARG A 89 4.46 14.35 -16.11
CA ARG A 89 3.27 14.39 -15.24
C ARG A 89 1.98 14.05 -15.98
N GLU A 90 1.89 14.39 -17.26
CA GLU A 90 0.75 14.05 -18.11
C GLU A 90 0.72 12.55 -18.39
N GLU A 91 1.84 11.96 -18.83
CA GLU A 91 1.98 10.52 -19.10
C GLU A 91 1.67 9.69 -17.85
N PHE A 92 2.33 9.97 -16.72
CA PHE A 92 2.09 9.25 -15.46
C PHE A 92 0.64 9.44 -14.94
N GLY A 93 0.03 10.59 -15.21
CA GLY A 93 -1.39 10.84 -14.93
C GLY A 93 -2.33 10.01 -15.80
N VAL A 94 -2.01 9.85 -17.09
CA VAL A 94 -2.76 9.02 -18.04
C VAL A 94 -2.63 7.53 -17.70
N GLU A 95 -1.42 7.04 -17.42
CA GLU A 95 -1.15 5.67 -16.97
C GLU A 95 -1.89 5.34 -15.66
N GLY A 96 -1.86 6.28 -14.71
CA GLY A 96 -2.62 6.20 -13.46
C GLY A 96 -4.13 6.08 -13.71
N PHE A 97 -4.69 6.94 -14.58
CA PHE A 97 -6.11 6.88 -14.93
C PHE A 97 -6.49 5.57 -15.64
N GLN A 98 -5.67 5.09 -16.57
CA GLN A 98 -5.87 3.80 -17.24
C GLN A 98 -5.85 2.64 -16.23
N SER A 99 -4.92 2.65 -15.28
CA SER A 99 -4.82 1.65 -14.21
C SER A 99 -5.99 1.71 -13.23
N MET A 100 -6.61 2.88 -13.02
CA MET A 100 -7.86 2.99 -12.28
C MET A 100 -9.05 2.44 -13.07
N ALA A 101 -9.12 2.74 -14.37
CA ALA A 101 -10.20 2.29 -15.24
C ALA A 101 -10.22 0.76 -15.44
N GLU A 102 -9.05 0.15 -15.64
CA GLU A 102 -8.90 -1.32 -15.73
C GLU A 102 -9.39 -2.01 -14.45
N ARG A 103 -8.96 -1.53 -13.28
CA ARG A 103 -9.36 -2.13 -12.00
C ARG A 103 -10.83 -1.87 -11.68
N ALA A 104 -11.38 -0.75 -12.10
CA ALA A 104 -12.81 -0.46 -11.98
C ALA A 104 -13.66 -1.37 -12.87
N SER A 105 -13.23 -1.70 -14.10
CA SER A 105 -13.98 -2.60 -14.99
C SER A 105 -13.98 -4.06 -14.50
N LEU A 106 -12.90 -4.50 -13.85
CA LEU A 106 -12.79 -5.85 -13.27
C LEU A 106 -13.53 -6.01 -11.93
N LEU A 107 -13.89 -4.92 -11.25
CA LEU A 107 -14.27 -4.94 -9.84
C LEU A 107 -15.55 -5.72 -9.54
N ASP A 108 -16.60 -5.54 -10.34
CA ASP A 108 -17.89 -6.18 -10.06
C ASP A 108 -17.89 -7.67 -10.43
N ASP A 109 -17.21 -8.05 -11.51
CA ASP A 109 -16.98 -9.46 -11.88
C ASP A 109 -16.14 -10.18 -10.81
N ALA A 110 -15.04 -9.55 -10.35
CA ALA A 110 -14.20 -10.10 -9.27
C ALA A 110 -14.95 -10.28 -7.93
N LYS A 111 -15.89 -9.39 -7.60
CA LYS A 111 -16.80 -9.57 -6.45
C LYS A 111 -17.72 -10.77 -6.66
N MET A 112 -18.33 -10.90 -7.84
CA MET A 112 -19.25 -12.00 -8.16
C MET A 112 -18.53 -13.35 -8.12
N GLU A 113 -17.34 -13.45 -8.71
CA GLU A 113 -16.46 -14.61 -8.58
C GLU A 113 -16.14 -14.92 -7.11
N THR A 114 -15.81 -13.90 -6.32
CA THR A 114 -15.50 -14.08 -4.89
C THR A 114 -16.70 -14.59 -4.08
N ILE A 115 -17.92 -14.17 -4.42
CA ILE A 115 -19.16 -14.64 -3.78
C ILE A 115 -19.48 -16.09 -4.16
N VAL A 116 -19.28 -16.45 -5.44
CA VAL A 116 -19.61 -17.78 -5.98
C VAL A 116 -18.55 -18.82 -5.59
N PHE A 117 -17.27 -18.52 -5.83
CA PHE A 117 -16.15 -19.45 -5.67
C PHE A 117 -15.44 -19.35 -4.31
N GLY A 118 -15.63 -18.26 -3.56
CA GLY A 118 -15.03 -18.08 -2.22
C GLY A 118 -15.47 -19.13 -1.19
N LYS A 119 -16.60 -19.81 -1.40
CA LYS A 119 -17.06 -20.95 -0.58
C LYS A 119 -16.34 -22.27 -0.89
N ILE A 120 -15.57 -22.33 -1.97
CA ILE A 120 -14.94 -23.56 -2.50
C ILE A 120 -13.39 -23.45 -2.39
N LEU A 121 -12.87 -22.53 -1.56
CA LEU A 121 -11.44 -22.29 -1.33
C LEU A 121 -10.61 -21.90 -2.58
N LEU A 122 -11.27 -21.58 -3.70
CA LEU A 122 -10.64 -21.15 -4.95
C LEU A 122 -10.24 -19.65 -4.96
N VAL A 123 -10.50 -18.91 -3.88
CA VAL A 123 -10.23 -17.46 -3.80
C VAL A 123 -9.34 -17.17 -2.61
N HIS A 124 -8.11 -16.75 -2.91
CA HIS A 124 -7.08 -16.46 -1.93
C HIS A 124 -7.47 -15.32 -0.98
N ASP A 125 -6.94 -15.33 0.25
CA ASP A 125 -7.20 -14.27 1.22
C ASP A 125 -6.66 -12.90 0.75
N VAL A 126 -5.57 -12.89 -0.03
CA VAL A 126 -5.00 -11.69 -0.66
C VAL A 126 -6.03 -11.03 -1.57
N THR A 127 -6.66 -11.80 -2.47
CA THR A 127 -7.71 -11.33 -3.39
C THR A 127 -8.88 -10.68 -2.67
N ARG A 128 -9.32 -11.25 -1.53
CA ARG A 128 -10.34 -10.64 -0.67
C ARG A 128 -9.87 -9.29 -0.09
N ARG A 129 -8.63 -9.21 0.40
CA ARG A 129 -8.04 -7.94 0.89
C ARG A 129 -7.90 -6.90 -0.23
N VAL A 130 -7.58 -7.32 -1.46
CA VAL A 130 -7.51 -6.44 -2.64
C VAL A 130 -8.88 -5.84 -2.96
N LEU A 131 -9.94 -6.66 -2.96
CA LEU A 131 -11.32 -6.19 -3.14
C LEU A 131 -11.76 -5.19 -2.07
N GLU A 132 -11.49 -5.48 -0.80
CA GLU A 132 -11.84 -4.61 0.33
C GLU A 132 -11.10 -3.26 0.30
N ASN A 133 -9.89 -3.22 -0.27
CA ASN A 133 -9.01 -2.05 -0.20
C ASN A 133 -8.88 -1.24 -1.50
N GLN A 134 -9.70 -1.48 -2.52
CA GLN A 134 -9.66 -0.74 -3.79
C GLN A 134 -9.63 0.79 -3.66
N LYS A 135 -10.37 1.34 -2.69
CA LYS A 135 -10.34 2.78 -2.37
C LYS A 135 -8.95 3.25 -1.91
N LEU A 136 -8.23 2.42 -1.16
CA LEU A 136 -6.90 2.73 -0.63
C LEU A 136 -5.82 2.64 -1.73
N PHE A 137 -5.92 1.68 -2.67
CA PHE A 137 -5.09 1.69 -3.88
C PHE A 137 -5.25 3.00 -4.68
N ASN A 138 -6.48 3.47 -4.87
CA ASN A 138 -6.75 4.76 -5.55
C ASN A 138 -6.15 5.96 -4.77
N GLN A 139 -6.14 5.91 -3.44
CA GLN A 139 -5.52 6.94 -2.61
C GLN A 139 -3.99 6.91 -2.72
N VAL A 140 -3.37 5.72 -2.72
CA VAL A 140 -1.92 5.56 -2.91
C VAL A 140 -1.47 6.10 -4.27
N LEU A 141 -2.18 5.76 -5.36
CA LEU A 141 -1.90 6.30 -6.69
C LEU A 141 -2.03 7.83 -6.73
N ARG A 142 -3.13 8.38 -6.20
CA ARG A 142 -3.36 9.84 -6.16
C ARG A 142 -2.27 10.56 -5.37
N ASP A 143 -1.93 10.05 -4.19
CA ASP A 143 -0.98 10.71 -3.30
C ASP A 143 0.46 10.56 -3.85
N GLY A 144 0.73 9.48 -4.60
CA GLY A 144 1.94 9.30 -5.40
C GLY A 144 2.04 10.29 -6.57
N LEU A 145 0.96 10.53 -7.32
CA LEU A 145 0.89 11.57 -8.36
C LEU A 145 1.16 12.97 -7.78
N VAL A 146 0.60 13.28 -6.60
CA VAL A 146 0.85 14.55 -5.89
C VAL A 146 2.31 14.66 -5.45
N LEU A 147 2.89 13.60 -4.88
CA LEU A 147 4.30 13.56 -4.49
C LEU A 147 5.23 13.74 -5.70
N TYR A 148 5.04 12.96 -6.78
CA TYR A 148 5.80 13.10 -8.03
C TYR A 148 5.77 14.54 -8.55
N SER A 149 4.57 15.14 -8.65
CA SER A 149 4.42 16.52 -9.10
C SER A 149 5.12 17.53 -8.18
N SER A 150 5.08 17.31 -6.86
CA SER A 150 5.74 18.18 -5.88
C SER A 150 7.27 18.09 -5.96
N LEU A 151 7.82 16.88 -6.19
CA LEU A 151 9.25 16.65 -6.43
C LEU A 151 9.70 17.35 -7.71
N VAL A 152 9.00 17.14 -8.84
CA VAL A 152 9.31 17.81 -10.13
C VAL A 152 9.28 19.34 -10.00
N MET A 153 8.31 19.88 -9.28
CA MET A 153 8.21 21.33 -9.07
C MET A 153 9.25 21.88 -8.08
N SER A 154 9.70 21.09 -7.10
CA SER A 154 10.72 21.50 -6.13
C SER A 154 12.13 21.38 -6.68
N ALA A 155 12.43 20.32 -7.45
CA ALA A 155 13.72 20.10 -8.10
C ALA A 155 14.20 21.32 -8.91
N LYS A 156 13.28 21.90 -9.71
CA LYS A 156 13.49 23.11 -10.53
C LYS A 156 13.79 24.40 -9.72
N HIS A 157 13.82 24.33 -8.39
CA HIS A 157 14.03 25.48 -7.50
C HIS A 157 15.03 25.22 -6.37
N LEU A 158 15.53 23.99 -6.21
CA LEU A 158 16.80 23.76 -5.52
C LEU A 158 17.94 24.21 -6.45
N HIS A 159 18.34 25.48 -6.30
CA HIS A 159 19.49 26.07 -6.97
C HIS A 159 20.42 26.81 -6.01
N ASP A 160 20.13 26.76 -4.70
CA ASP A 160 20.92 27.38 -3.63
C ASP A 160 21.85 26.31 -3.00
N PRO A 161 23.18 26.40 -3.16
CA PRO A 161 24.13 25.45 -2.59
C PRO A 161 24.10 25.40 -1.06
N LEU A 162 23.89 26.56 -0.40
CA LEU A 162 23.84 26.64 1.07
C LEU A 162 22.58 25.97 1.61
N ALA A 163 21.44 26.22 0.97
CA ALA A 163 20.20 25.50 1.28
C ALA A 163 20.36 23.99 1.06
N SER A 164 21.03 23.58 -0.01
CA SER A 164 21.27 22.16 -0.32
C SER A 164 22.18 21.50 0.72
N GLN A 165 23.17 22.22 1.24
CA GLN A 165 24.04 21.76 2.33
C GLN A 165 23.24 21.56 3.64
N THR A 166 22.41 22.53 4.04
CA THR A 166 21.55 22.40 5.23
C THR A 166 20.48 21.30 5.05
N LEU A 167 20.01 21.06 3.83
CA LEU A 167 19.05 19.99 3.52
C LEU A 167 19.70 18.60 3.43
N SER A 168 21.03 18.47 3.45
CA SER A 168 21.74 17.20 3.31
C SER A 168 21.24 16.06 4.22
N PRO A 169 20.95 16.28 5.52
CA PRO A 169 20.38 15.23 6.39
C PRO A 169 19.00 14.75 5.93
N LEU A 170 18.13 15.67 5.51
CA LEU A 170 16.80 15.36 4.99
C LEU A 170 16.89 14.59 3.66
N LEU A 171 17.79 15.02 2.78
CA LEU A 171 18.06 14.34 1.50
C LEU A 171 18.57 12.91 1.73
N GLY A 172 19.43 12.70 2.74
CA GLY A 172 19.85 11.37 3.18
C GLY A 172 18.67 10.48 3.59
N SER A 173 17.77 10.98 4.45
CA SER A 173 16.56 10.23 4.84
C SER A 173 15.60 9.97 3.66
N ILE A 174 15.47 10.92 2.73
CA ILE A 174 14.68 10.74 1.51
C ILE A 174 15.22 9.58 0.65
N ARG A 175 16.55 9.44 0.54
CA ARG A 175 17.19 8.31 -0.15
C ARG A 175 16.94 6.96 0.55
N GLU A 176 17.02 6.92 1.88
CA GLU A 176 16.70 5.68 2.61
C GLU A 176 15.20 5.34 2.54
N LEU A 177 14.32 6.34 2.52
CA LEU A 177 12.88 6.15 2.28
C LEU A 177 12.60 5.64 0.85
N SER A 178 13.34 6.10 -0.17
CA SER A 178 13.28 5.57 -1.54
C SER A 178 13.57 4.06 -1.57
N LYS A 179 14.65 3.61 -0.90
CA LYS A 179 14.98 2.18 -0.75
C LYS A 179 13.91 1.40 0.02
N ALA A 180 13.34 1.99 1.07
CA ALA A 180 12.28 1.37 1.87
C ALA A 180 10.99 1.18 1.06
N ILE A 181 10.60 2.20 0.27
CA ILE A 181 9.46 2.13 -0.66
C ILE A 181 9.70 1.03 -1.70
N LYS A 182 10.89 0.97 -2.32
CA LYS A 182 11.22 -0.09 -3.28
C LYS A 182 11.09 -1.48 -2.68
N THR A 183 11.74 -1.71 -1.53
CA THR A 183 11.69 -3.00 -0.83
C THR A 183 10.25 -3.38 -0.45
N SER A 184 9.44 -2.40 -0.02
CA SER A 184 8.02 -2.61 0.27
C SER A 184 7.20 -2.95 -0.98
N ALA A 185 7.47 -2.26 -2.10
CA ALA A 185 6.81 -2.52 -3.38
C ALA A 185 7.11 -3.92 -3.91
N ASP A 186 8.38 -4.32 -3.94
CA ASP A 186 8.79 -5.67 -4.35
C ASP A 186 8.02 -6.74 -3.55
N ARG A 187 7.88 -6.56 -2.23
CA ARG A 187 7.10 -7.45 -1.34
C ARG A 187 5.61 -7.49 -1.69
N ILE A 188 4.97 -6.33 -1.83
CA ILE A 188 3.53 -6.26 -2.15
C ILE A 188 3.25 -6.84 -3.55
N VAL A 189 4.08 -6.49 -4.53
CA VAL A 189 3.95 -6.94 -5.92
C VAL A 189 4.13 -8.46 -6.01
N SER A 190 5.16 -9.03 -5.38
CA SER A 190 5.29 -10.50 -5.28
C SER A 190 4.09 -11.13 -4.58
N CYS A 191 3.60 -10.58 -3.47
CA CYS A 191 2.44 -11.11 -2.75
C CYS A 191 1.14 -11.13 -3.60
N LEU A 192 1.00 -10.21 -4.57
CA LEU A 192 -0.15 -10.13 -5.48
C LEU A 192 -0.01 -11.00 -6.74
N TYR A 193 1.21 -11.40 -7.13
CA TYR A 193 1.44 -12.34 -8.23
C TYR A 193 1.53 -13.80 -7.76
N ASP A 194 2.17 -14.04 -6.61
CA ASP A 194 2.44 -15.37 -6.05
C ASP A 194 1.29 -15.90 -5.17
N SER A 195 0.04 -15.53 -5.47
CA SER A 195 -1.16 -15.81 -4.66
C SER A 195 -1.35 -17.29 -4.28
N GLY A 196 -0.75 -18.23 -5.03
CA GLY A 196 -0.74 -19.67 -4.73
C GLY A 196 0.35 -20.19 -3.78
N SER A 197 1.32 -19.36 -3.37
CA SER A 197 2.58 -19.79 -2.73
C SER A 197 2.68 -19.43 -1.25
N THR A 198 2.24 -20.33 -0.36
CA THR A 198 2.54 -20.33 1.09
C THR A 198 2.19 -19.06 1.92
N PRO A 199 1.04 -19.05 2.62
CA PRO A 199 0.81 -18.08 3.70
C PRO A 199 1.70 -18.44 4.91
N GLY A 200 2.83 -17.75 5.10
CA GLY A 200 3.68 -17.97 6.28
C GLY A 200 5.06 -17.31 6.34
N MET A 201 5.59 -16.71 5.26
CA MET A 201 6.98 -16.17 5.27
C MET A 201 7.12 -14.65 5.49
N LEU A 202 6.04 -13.93 5.82
CA LEU A 202 6.01 -12.46 5.89
C LEU A 202 5.82 -11.93 7.34
N GLU A 203 5.95 -12.78 8.36
CA GLU A 203 5.63 -12.43 9.76
C GLU A 203 6.58 -11.42 10.43
N HIS A 204 7.86 -11.33 10.01
CA HIS A 204 8.86 -10.44 10.62
C HIS A 204 9.58 -9.59 9.57
N LEU A 205 8.80 -8.74 8.90
CA LEU A 205 9.33 -7.70 8.01
C LEU A 205 9.47 -6.38 8.80
N PRO A 206 10.64 -5.72 8.79
CA PRO A 206 10.80 -4.43 9.42
C PRO A 206 9.89 -3.37 8.76
N ASP A 207 9.32 -2.47 9.57
CA ASP A 207 8.55 -1.32 9.08
C ASP A 207 9.51 -0.20 8.63
N ASP A 208 10.25 -0.50 7.56
CA ASP A 208 11.26 0.39 7.00
C ASP A 208 10.63 1.72 6.56
N VAL A 209 9.44 1.68 5.96
CA VAL A 209 8.80 2.86 5.37
C VAL A 209 8.35 3.85 6.45
N HIS A 210 7.76 3.38 7.55
CA HIS A 210 7.36 4.30 8.63
C HIS A 210 8.57 4.88 9.37
N VAL A 211 9.58 4.06 9.68
CA VAL A 211 10.81 4.51 10.33
C VAL A 211 11.53 5.54 9.47
N LYS A 212 11.69 5.30 8.16
CA LYS A 212 12.34 6.25 7.25
C LYS A 212 11.51 7.51 7.00
N LEU A 213 10.18 7.43 7.04
CA LEU A 213 9.33 8.63 7.07
C LEU A 213 9.55 9.44 8.35
N GLN A 214 9.66 8.79 9.51
CA GLN A 214 9.86 9.45 10.79
C GLN A 214 11.24 10.15 10.83
N GLU A 215 12.29 9.51 10.30
CA GLU A 215 13.60 10.14 10.08
C GLU A 215 13.51 11.38 9.17
N CYS A 216 12.76 11.30 8.04
CA CYS A 216 12.51 12.47 7.19
C CYS A 216 11.82 13.61 7.96
N ALA A 217 10.81 13.29 8.78
CA ALA A 217 10.07 14.28 9.56
C ALA A 217 10.96 14.97 10.62
N TYR A 218 11.82 14.22 11.31
CA TYR A 218 12.79 14.79 12.26
C TYR A 218 13.81 15.70 11.57
N ASN A 219 14.41 15.25 10.46
CA ASN A 219 15.40 16.04 9.72
C ASN A 219 14.78 17.28 9.08
N PHE A 220 13.51 17.23 8.65
CA PHE A 220 12.78 18.42 8.23
C PHE A 220 12.45 19.37 9.39
N GLY A 221 12.17 18.84 10.59
CA GLY A 221 12.01 19.63 11.81
C GLY A 221 13.27 20.44 12.14
N ALA A 222 14.44 19.79 12.13
CA ALA A 222 15.73 20.43 12.36
C ALA A 222 16.04 21.51 11.30
N PHE A 223 15.84 21.21 10.01
CA PHE A 223 15.97 22.20 8.93
C PHE A 223 15.05 23.42 9.15
N ARG A 224 13.81 23.18 9.56
CA ARG A 224 12.82 24.23 9.83
C ARG A 224 13.24 25.12 11.00
N GLU A 225 13.83 24.57 12.05
CA GLU A 225 14.32 25.33 13.19
C GLU A 225 15.47 26.26 12.78
N GLU A 226 16.49 25.74 12.06
CA GLU A 226 17.59 26.56 11.54
C GLU A 226 17.11 27.64 10.55
N TRP A 227 16.13 27.32 9.70
CA TRP A 227 15.53 28.28 8.77
C TRP A 227 14.75 29.39 9.48
N ILE A 228 13.99 29.07 10.53
CA ILE A 228 13.29 30.07 11.35
C ILE A 228 14.31 30.95 12.08
N GLU A 229 15.40 30.38 12.58
CA GLU A 229 16.47 31.14 13.24
C GLU A 229 17.18 32.10 12.27
N ASP A 230 17.57 31.67 11.06
CA ASP A 230 18.16 32.56 10.03
C ASP A 230 17.21 33.70 9.64
N VAL A 231 15.90 33.44 9.57
CA VAL A 231 14.90 34.50 9.31
C VAL A 231 14.74 35.45 10.50
N MET A 232 14.64 34.95 11.73
CA MET A 232 14.44 35.76 12.94
C MET A 232 15.66 36.62 13.30
N THR A 233 16.87 36.11 13.06
CA THR A 233 18.13 36.83 13.30
C THR A 233 18.47 37.84 12.20
N GLY A 234 17.70 37.88 11.10
CA GLY A 234 18.03 38.69 9.93
C GLY A 234 19.24 38.18 9.15
N GLY A 235 19.61 36.91 9.34
CA GLY A 235 20.61 36.22 8.54
C GLY A 235 20.21 36.14 7.08
N ASN A 236 21.16 35.74 6.22
CA ASN A 236 20.94 35.53 4.79
C ASN A 236 21.42 34.14 4.34
N ARG A 237 21.71 33.21 5.27
CA ARG A 237 22.28 31.89 4.92
C ARG A 237 21.30 31.05 4.11
N LEU A 238 20.00 31.21 4.35
CA LEU A 238 18.94 30.45 3.70
C LEU A 238 18.00 31.38 2.89
N GLN A 239 18.56 32.45 2.32
CA GLN A 239 17.80 33.45 1.56
C GLN A 239 17.10 32.84 0.33
N GLY A 240 17.73 31.88 -0.37
CA GLY A 240 17.12 31.19 -1.52
C GLY A 240 15.92 30.31 -1.16
N MET A 241 15.75 29.96 0.12
CA MET A 241 14.58 29.23 0.62
C MET A 241 13.41 30.13 1.01
N ARG A 242 13.54 31.46 0.96
CA ARG A 242 12.44 32.37 1.35
C ARG A 242 11.26 32.34 0.36
N GLY A 243 10.08 32.70 0.85
CA GLY A 243 8.87 32.83 0.03
C GLY A 243 8.38 31.51 -0.57
N THR A 244 8.24 31.48 -1.90
CA THR A 244 7.64 30.35 -2.63
C THR A 244 8.45 29.06 -2.55
N ASN A 245 9.77 29.13 -2.35
CA ASN A 245 10.63 27.96 -2.29
C ASN A 245 10.45 27.17 -0.98
N ALA A 246 10.36 27.85 0.17
CA ALA A 246 9.93 27.23 1.42
C ALA A 246 8.58 26.52 1.22
N VAL A 247 7.55 27.23 0.74
CA VAL A 247 6.18 26.66 0.59
C VAL A 247 6.19 25.39 -0.27
N ARG A 248 6.98 25.34 -1.34
CA ARG A 248 7.15 24.14 -2.18
C ARG A 248 7.82 22.99 -1.42
N LEU A 249 8.89 23.25 -0.67
CA LEU A 249 9.53 22.21 0.14
C LEU A 249 8.61 21.69 1.25
N TYR A 250 7.90 22.57 1.97
CA TYR A 250 6.85 22.19 2.93
C TYR A 250 5.79 21.30 2.27
N HIS A 251 5.32 21.66 1.07
CA HIS A 251 4.36 20.85 0.33
C HIS A 251 4.93 19.48 -0.09
N THR A 252 6.19 19.42 -0.52
CA THR A 252 6.86 18.15 -0.88
C THR A 252 6.99 17.22 0.33
N VAL A 253 7.41 17.73 1.48
CA VAL A 253 7.50 16.92 2.72
C VAL A 253 6.12 16.49 3.21
N TYR A 254 5.11 17.36 3.09
CA TYR A 254 3.72 16.98 3.38
C TYR A 254 3.20 15.88 2.44
N ALA A 255 3.41 16.01 1.13
CA ALA A 255 3.03 15.00 0.14
C ALA A 255 3.74 13.66 0.37
N LEU A 256 5.02 13.70 0.77
CA LEU A 256 5.82 12.53 1.13
C LEU A 256 5.22 11.80 2.35
N ALA A 257 4.83 12.54 3.38
CA ALA A 257 4.17 11.98 4.56
C ALA A 257 2.79 11.38 4.25
N MET A 258 1.96 12.08 3.47
CA MET A 258 0.65 11.58 3.06
C MET A 258 0.77 10.29 2.22
N PHE A 259 1.70 10.27 1.25
CA PHE A 259 1.96 9.07 0.45
C PHE A 259 2.43 7.89 1.32
N ALA A 260 3.44 8.10 2.17
CA ALA A 260 4.00 7.03 3.01
C ALA A 260 3.00 6.51 4.06
N GLU A 261 2.13 7.37 4.62
CA GLU A 261 1.01 6.93 5.49
C GLU A 261 0.05 6.00 4.72
N ARG A 262 -0.39 6.40 3.52
CA ARG A 262 -1.29 5.58 2.69
C ARG A 262 -0.63 4.29 2.25
N TRP A 263 0.64 4.34 1.88
CA TRP A 263 1.43 3.20 1.46
C TRP A 263 1.57 2.17 2.60
N ASN A 264 2.02 2.58 3.79
CA ASN A 264 2.12 1.65 4.93
C ASN A 264 0.73 1.11 5.36
N THR A 265 -0.32 1.95 5.32
CA THR A 265 -1.69 1.48 5.56
C THR A 265 -2.09 0.38 4.57
N LEU A 266 -1.69 0.50 3.28
CA LEU A 266 -1.98 -0.50 2.26
C LEU A 266 -1.14 -1.77 2.44
N GLU A 267 0.18 -1.64 2.66
CA GLU A 267 1.07 -2.76 2.96
C GLU A 267 0.53 -3.57 4.14
N SER A 268 0.23 -2.89 5.25
CA SER A 268 -0.25 -3.51 6.48
C SER A 268 -1.57 -4.25 6.28
N ARG A 269 -2.52 -3.69 5.53
CA ARG A 269 -3.81 -4.34 5.24
C ARG A 269 -3.69 -5.53 4.29
N LEU A 270 -2.85 -5.44 3.25
CA LEU A 270 -2.61 -6.57 2.34
C LEU A 270 -1.89 -7.72 3.04
N HIS A 271 -0.95 -7.42 3.94
CA HIS A 271 -0.22 -8.42 4.73
C HIS A 271 -0.96 -8.90 5.99
N ASN A 272 -2.11 -8.29 6.35
CA ASN A 272 -2.81 -8.52 7.62
C ASN A 272 -1.92 -8.25 8.86
N ARG A 273 -1.01 -7.26 8.76
CA ARG A 273 -0.39 -6.63 9.93
C ARG A 273 -1.45 -5.74 10.61
N ASN A 274 -2.34 -6.37 11.37
CA ASN A 274 -3.06 -5.63 12.40
C ASN A 274 -2.04 -5.10 13.42
N ALA A 275 -2.35 -3.96 14.04
CA ALA A 275 -1.44 -3.24 14.95
C ALA A 275 -0.76 -4.19 15.96
N PRO A 276 0.52 -3.93 16.33
CA PRO A 276 1.30 -4.85 17.14
C PRO A 276 0.52 -5.29 18.38
N VAL A 277 0.38 -6.61 18.53
CA VAL A 277 -0.48 -7.26 19.52
C VAL A 277 -0.19 -6.74 20.93
N GLU A 278 1.06 -6.39 21.21
CA GLU A 278 1.53 -5.78 22.46
C GLU A 278 0.77 -4.50 22.86
N LEU A 279 0.41 -3.62 21.91
CA LEU A 279 -0.36 -2.40 22.22
C LEU A 279 -1.84 -2.70 22.50
N VAL A 280 -2.40 -3.69 21.80
CA VAL A 280 -3.79 -4.12 22.02
C VAL A 280 -3.90 -4.87 23.34
N GLU A 281 -2.94 -5.75 23.66
CA GLU A 281 -2.86 -6.44 24.95
C GLU A 281 -2.60 -5.46 26.10
N ALA A 282 -1.72 -4.48 25.94
CA ALA A 282 -1.52 -3.43 26.95
C ALA A 282 -2.79 -2.60 27.18
N GLN A 283 -3.55 -2.26 26.13
CA GLN A 283 -4.85 -1.60 26.29
C GLN A 283 -5.90 -2.52 26.92
N LEU A 284 -5.95 -3.80 26.57
CA LEU A 284 -6.88 -4.76 27.17
C LEU A 284 -6.58 -4.99 28.67
N GLN A 285 -5.30 -5.10 29.02
CA GLN A 285 -4.83 -5.23 30.39
C GLN A 285 -5.09 -3.95 31.20
N GLN A 286 -4.87 -2.76 30.62
CA GLN A 286 -5.25 -1.49 31.26
C GLN A 286 -6.77 -1.39 31.47
N GLN A 287 -7.60 -1.78 30.48
CA GLN A 287 -9.05 -1.77 30.66
C GLN A 287 -9.50 -2.78 31.73
N GLN A 288 -8.92 -3.98 31.79
CA GLN A 288 -9.22 -4.94 32.85
C GLN A 288 -8.79 -4.42 34.24
N GLN A 289 -7.60 -3.82 34.37
CA GLN A 289 -7.16 -3.22 35.63
C GLN A 289 -8.06 -2.04 36.07
N GLN A 290 -8.47 -1.17 35.14
CA GLN A 290 -9.39 -0.06 35.43
C GLN A 290 -10.80 -0.55 35.81
N GLN A 291 -11.25 -1.71 35.34
CA GLN A 291 -12.52 -2.33 35.77
C GLN A 291 -12.42 -3.06 37.12
N LEU A 292 -11.23 -3.57 37.48
CA LEU A 292 -11.00 -4.26 38.75
C LEU A 292 -10.84 -3.31 39.95
N GLU A 293 -10.26 -2.13 39.75
CA GLU A 293 -10.03 -1.12 40.81
C GLU A 293 -11.31 -0.75 41.60
N PRO A 294 -12.45 -0.38 40.96
CA PRO A 294 -13.68 -0.05 41.68
C PRO A 294 -14.24 -1.22 42.50
N ALA A 295 -14.18 -2.44 41.96
CA ALA A 295 -14.67 -3.64 42.63
C ALA A 295 -13.82 -4.00 43.86
N GLN A 296 -12.50 -3.86 43.75
CA GLN A 296 -11.57 -4.08 44.87
C GLN A 296 -11.74 -3.02 45.97
N ARG A 297 -11.91 -1.74 45.60
CA ARG A 297 -12.22 -0.66 46.56
C ARG A 297 -13.54 -0.92 47.30
N ALA A 298 -14.59 -1.35 46.59
CA ALA A 298 -15.87 -1.71 47.20
C ALA A 298 -15.74 -2.90 48.19
N LEU A 299 -14.98 -3.94 47.82
CA LEU A 299 -14.71 -5.08 48.70
C LEU A 299 -13.89 -4.72 49.94
N MET A 300 -12.92 -3.80 49.84
CA MET A 300 -12.19 -3.30 51.01
C MET A 300 -13.09 -2.50 51.96
N VAL A 301 -13.98 -1.65 51.44
CA VAL A 301 -14.94 -0.86 52.25
C VAL A 301 -15.96 -1.77 52.96
N LEU A 302 -16.36 -2.88 52.33
CA LEU A 302 -17.22 -3.87 52.98
C LEU A 302 -16.48 -4.63 54.08
N ARG A 303 -15.23 -5.07 53.86
CA ARG A 303 -14.42 -5.74 54.88
C ARG A 303 -14.10 -4.84 56.08
N SER A 304 -13.79 -3.56 55.86
CA SER A 304 -13.51 -2.63 56.97
C SER A 304 -14.76 -2.36 57.83
N ARG A 305 -15.96 -2.35 57.22
CA ARG A 305 -17.23 -2.24 57.96
C ARG A 305 -17.57 -3.48 58.77
N SER A 306 -17.31 -4.69 58.26
CA SER A 306 -17.56 -5.94 59.01
C SER A 306 -16.74 -6.04 60.30
N ASN A 307 -15.50 -5.56 60.31
CA ASN A 307 -14.63 -5.59 61.50
C ASN A 307 -15.03 -4.60 62.60
N ILE A 308 -15.87 -3.60 62.30
CA ILE A 308 -16.36 -2.61 63.28
C ILE A 308 -17.58 -3.13 64.06
N VAL A 309 -18.22 -4.22 63.60
CA VAL A 309 -19.43 -4.80 64.23
C VAL A 309 -19.09 -5.97 65.18
N GLN A 310 -17.80 -6.26 65.40
CA GLN A 310 -17.33 -7.32 66.30
C GLN A 310 -16.43 -6.81 67.46
N GLN A 311 -16.51 -5.52 67.78
CA GLN A 311 -16.00 -4.91 69.01
C GLN A 311 -17.15 -4.33 69.84
#